data_AF-A0A4Y2DM37-F1
#
_entry.id   AF-A0A4Y2DM37-F1
#
_cell.length_a   1.000
_cell.length_b   1.000
_cell.length_c   1.000
_cell.angle_alpha   90.00
_cell.angle_beta   90.00
_cell.angle_gamma   90.00
#
_symmetry.space_group_name_H-M   'P 1'
#
loop_
_entity.id
_entity.type
_entity.pdbx_description
1 polymer ?
#
loop_
_entity_poly.entity_id
_entity_poly.type
_entity_poly.pdbx_seq_one_letter_code
_entity_poly.pdbx_strand_id
1 'polypeptide(L)' 'MKEEYGEQCLARCTIFRWCQLYEAGRVNIKDLPRPGQAHVENNSATISAVGELIRQNRRIPTREITVELSLSKELCIT' A
#
# COMPACT_ATOMS: atom_id res chain seq x y z
N MET A 1 6.22 -29.29 15.64
CA MET A 1 6.56 -27.92 15.15
C MET A 1 7.97 -27.52 15.55
N LYS A 2 8.31 -27.46 16.85
CA LYS A 2 9.68 -27.14 17.29
C LYS A 2 10.71 -28.23 16.92
N GLU A 3 10.28 -29.48 16.80
CA GLU A 3 11.12 -30.60 16.35
C GLU A 3 11.59 -30.45 14.89
N GLU A 4 10.74 -29.88 14.01
CA GLU A 4 11.04 -29.72 12.57
C GLU A 4 11.70 -28.36 12.25
N TYR A 5 11.26 -27.28 12.92
CA TYR A 5 11.70 -25.92 12.58
C TYR A 5 12.58 -25.28 13.67
N GLY A 6 12.79 -25.94 14.80
CA GLY A 6 13.63 -25.45 15.89
C GLY A 6 13.25 -24.03 16.33
N GLU A 7 14.24 -23.13 16.32
CA GLU A 7 14.08 -21.70 16.65
C GLU A 7 13.39 -20.88 15.56
N GLN A 8 13.35 -21.39 14.32
CA GLN A 8 12.65 -20.74 13.21
C GLN A 8 11.13 -21.01 13.24
N CYS A 9 10.65 -21.76 14.25
CA CYS A 9 9.23 -22.02 14.43
C CYS A 9 8.46 -20.72 14.70
N LEU A 10 7.38 -20.50 13.94
CA LEU A 10 6.44 -19.41 14.21
C LEU A 10 5.85 -19.54 15.61
N ALA A 11 5.59 -18.39 16.25
CA ALA A 11 4.89 -18.34 17.52
C ALA A 11 3.51 -19.01 17.39
N ARG A 12 3.07 -19.72 18.44
CA ARG A 12 1.76 -20.41 18.48
C ARG A 12 0.60 -19.48 18.14
N CYS A 13 0.67 -18.21 18.55
CA CYS A 13 -0.33 -17.18 18.25
C CYS A 13 -0.48 -16.95 16.73
N THR A 14 0.65 -16.91 16.02
CA THR A 14 0.69 -16.74 14.56
C THR A 14 0.09 -17.94 13.85
N ILE A 15 0.44 -19.16 14.29
CA ILE A 15 -0.10 -20.41 13.73
C ILE A 15 -1.63 -20.45 13.88
N PHE A 16 -2.14 -20.16 15.09
CA PHE A 16 -3.58 -20.18 15.35
C PHE A 16 -4.33 -19.16 14.49
N ARG A 17 -3.77 -17.95 14.33
CA ARG A 17 -4.35 -16.91 13.47
C ARG A 17 -4.42 -17.37 12.00
N TRP A 18 -3.41 -18.07 11.51
CA TRP A 18 -3.42 -18.62 10.16
C TRP A 18 -4.48 -19.73 10.00
N CYS A 19 -4.61 -20.65 10.97
CA CYS A 19 -5.65 -21.69 10.94
C CYS A 19 -7.05 -21.08 10.81
N GLN A 20 -7.37 -20.07 11.63
CA GLN A 20 -8.66 -19.37 11.56
C GLN A 20 -8.90 -18.71 10.20
N LEU A 21 -7.87 -18.10 9.61
CA LEU A 21 -7.98 -17.48 8.29
C LEU A 21 -8.25 -18.52 7.20
N TYR A 22 -7.58 -19.67 7.24
CA TYR A 22 -7.82 -20.77 6.30
C TYR A 22 -9.22 -21.36 6.46
N GLU A 23 -9.68 -21.57 7.69
CA GLU A 23 -11.06 -22.00 7.98
C GLU A 23 -12.09 -20.99 7.46
N ALA A 24 -11.78 -19.68 7.53
CA ALA A 24 -12.59 -18.61 6.95
C ALA A 24 -12.49 -18.51 5.40
N GLY A 25 -11.81 -19.45 4.74
CA GLY A 25 -11.71 -19.51 3.28
C GLY A 25 -10.56 -18.72 2.66
N ARG A 26 -9.60 -18.23 3.46
CA ARG A 26 -8.39 -17.59 2.90
C ARG A 26 -7.56 -18.64 2.17
N VAL A 27 -7.47 -18.52 0.84
CA VAL A 27 -6.61 -19.37 0.00
C VAL A 27 -5.27 -18.72 -0.34
N ASN A 28 -5.17 -17.38 -0.25
CA ASN A 28 -3.97 -16.65 -0.60
C ASN A 28 -2.95 -16.67 0.54
N ILE A 29 -1.77 -17.22 0.24
CA ILE A 29 -0.62 -17.33 1.14
C ILE A 29 0.18 -16.02 1.20
N LYS A 30 0.09 -15.17 0.15
CA LYS A 30 0.81 -13.90 0.13
C LYS A 30 0.33 -12.97 1.26
N ASP A 31 1.24 -12.12 1.71
CA ASP A 31 0.92 -11.05 2.64
C ASP A 31 -0.14 -10.13 2.03
N LEU A 32 -1.09 -9.72 2.88
CA LEU A 32 -2.01 -8.66 2.51
C LEU A 32 -1.27 -7.33 2.56
N PRO A 33 -1.69 -6.33 1.77
CA PRO A 33 -1.18 -4.98 1.91
C PRO A 33 -1.33 -4.54 3.37
N ARG A 34 -0.28 -3.92 3.92
CA ARG A 34 -0.31 -3.44 5.29
C ARG A 34 -1.35 -2.33 5.40
N PRO A 35 -2.25 -2.37 6.40
CA PRO A 35 -3.12 -1.24 6.68
C PRO A 35 -2.27 0.02 6.86
N GLY A 36 -2.59 1.08 6.10
CA GLY A 36 -1.86 2.35 6.13
C GLY A 36 -0.75 2.49 5.06
N GLN A 37 -0.50 1.48 4.24
CA GLN A 37 0.33 1.67 3.06
C GLN A 37 -0.49 2.41 1.99
N ALA A 38 -0.09 3.64 1.65
CA ALA A 38 -0.72 4.40 0.58
C ALA A 38 -0.67 3.61 -0.73
N HIS A 39 -1.77 3.65 -1.49
CA HIS A 39 -1.80 3.09 -2.83
C HIS A 39 -0.86 3.91 -3.72
N VAL A 40 0.25 3.31 -4.14
CA VAL A 40 1.21 3.97 -5.03
C VAL A 40 0.72 3.78 -6.46
N GLU A 41 0.00 4.77 -6.99
CA GLU A 41 -0.34 4.80 -8.41
C GLU A 41 0.83 5.34 -9.23
N ASN A 42 1.53 4.42 -9.90
CA ASN A 42 2.57 4.76 -10.88
C ASN A 42 1.98 5.02 -12.27
N ASN A 43 1.00 5.93 -12.38
CA ASN A 43 0.48 6.33 -13.68
C ASN A 43 1.44 7.35 -14.33
N SER A 44 2.15 6.93 -15.38
CA SER A 44 3.14 7.76 -16.07
C SER A 44 2.55 9.06 -16.63
N ALA A 45 1.29 9.05 -17.05
CA ALA A 45 0.58 10.24 -17.52
C ALA A 45 0.43 11.28 -16.40
N THR A 46 0.05 10.84 -15.20
CA THR A 46 -0.10 11.72 -14.03
C THR A 46 1.25 12.30 -13.59
N ILE A 47 2.31 11.47 -13.60
CA ILE A 47 3.67 11.92 -13.26
C ILE A 47 4.15 13.03 -14.21
N SER A 48 3.94 12.86 -15.52
CA SER A 48 4.30 13.88 -16.51
C SER A 48 3.50 15.17 -16.32
N ALA A 49 2.19 15.09 -16.11
CA ALA A 49 1.33 16.25 -15.93
C ALA A 49 1.69 17.06 -14.67
N VAL A 50 1.96 16.40 -13.55
CA VAL A 50 2.50 17.06 -12.34
C VAL A 50 3.85 17.74 -12.63
N GLY A 51 4.73 17.07 -13.38
CA GLY A 51 6.03 17.61 -13.75
C GLY A 51 5.94 18.88 -14.60
N GLU A 52 4.97 18.95 -15.52
CA GLU A 52 4.69 20.15 -16.31
C GLU A 52 4.16 21.29 -15.45
N LEU A 53 3.26 20.99 -14.50
CA LEU A 53 2.70 21.98 -13.57
C LEU A 53 3.76 22.63 -12.68
N ILE A 54 4.69 21.83 -12.15
CA ILE A 54 5.82 22.35 -11.34
C ILE A 54 6.76 23.22 -12.18
N ARG A 55 6.95 22.90 -13.46
CA ARG A 55 7.78 23.71 -14.38
C ARG A 55 7.14 25.06 -14.65
N GLN A 56 5.82 25.12 -14.78
CA GLN A 56 5.08 26.36 -15.00
C GLN A 56 5.01 27.21 -13.73
N ASN A 57 4.75 26.59 -12.57
CA ASN A 57 4.66 27.27 -11.29
C ASN A 57 5.32 26.46 -10.17
N ARG A 58 6.56 26.83 -9.82
CA ARG A 58 7.33 26.15 -8.78
C ARG A 58 6.73 26.19 -7.37
N ARG A 59 5.79 27.10 -7.09
CA ARG A 59 5.15 27.28 -5.78
C ARG A 59 3.69 26.86 -5.75
N ILE A 60 3.26 26.02 -6.69
CA ILE A 60 1.88 25.50 -6.69
C ILE A 60 1.63 24.69 -5.40
N PRO A 61 0.51 24.95 -4.70
CA PRO A 61 0.09 24.15 -3.56
C PRO A 61 -0.53 22.83 -4.00
N THR A 62 -0.30 21.77 -3.23
CA THR A 62 -0.81 20.42 -3.44
C THR A 62 -2.32 20.34 -3.72
N ARG A 63 -3.12 21.22 -3.10
CA ARG A 63 -4.57 21.29 -3.30
C ARG A 63 -4.96 21.66 -4.73
N GLU A 64 -4.20 22.55 -5.34
CA GLU A 64 -4.45 23.03 -6.70
C GLU A 64 -4.11 21.93 -7.72
N ILE A 65 -2.99 21.23 -7.53
CA ILE A 65 -2.63 20.02 -8.30
C ILE A 65 -3.73 18.96 -8.22
N THR A 66 -4.25 18.72 -7.01
CA THR A 66 -5.30 17.71 -6.79
C THR A 66 -6.57 18.05 -7.58
N VAL A 67 -6.95 19.33 -7.63
CA VAL A 67 -8.11 19.81 -8.36
C VAL A 67 -7.89 19.73 -9.87
N GLU A 68 -6.74 20.20 -10.35
CA GLU A 68 -6.43 20.24 -11.78
C GLU A 68 -6.29 18.85 -12.39
N LEU A 69 -5.69 17.91 -11.66
CA LEU A 69 -5.52 16.52 -12.09
C LEU A 69 -6.68 15.61 -11.66
N SER A 70 -7.72 16.14 -11.02
CA SER A 70 -8.88 15.39 -10.52
C SER A 70 -8.50 14.15 -9.70
N LEU A 71 -7.45 14.27 -8.89
CA LEU A 71 -6.92 13.17 -8.08
C LEU A 71 -7.74 13.00 -6.79
N SER A 72 -7.89 11.77 -6.33
CA SER A 72 -8.54 11.51 -5.04
C SER A 72 -7.64 12.00 -3.88
N LYS A 73 -8.26 12.37 -2.76
CA LYS A 73 -7.54 12.80 -1.54
C LYS A 73 -6.55 11.74 -1.03
N GLU A 74 -6.76 10.48 -1.40
CA GLU A 74 -5.94 9.34 -0.98
C GLU A 74 -4.59 9.27 -1.70
N LEU A 75 -4.47 9.90 -2.87
CA LEU A 75 -3.22 9.89 -3.65
C LEU A 75 -2.27 11.03 -3.24
N CYS A 76 -2.79 12.06 -2.58
CA CYS A 76 -2.05 13.28 -2.26
C CYS A 76 -1.71 13.36 -0.77
N ILE A 77 -1.06 12.32 -0.26
CA ILE A 77 -0.48 12.33 1.09
C ILE A 77 1.04 12.29 0.89
N THR A 78 1.67 13.46 0.95
CA THR A 78 3.13 13.59 1.14
C THR A 78 3.41 13.71 2.62
#